data_AF-A0A6J6MUI4-F1
#
_entry.id   AF-A0A6J6MUI4-F1
#
_cell.length_a   1.000
_cell.length_b   1.000
_cell.length_c   1.000
_cell.angle_alpha   90.00
_cell.angle_beta   90.00
_cell.angle_gamma   90.00
#
_symmetry.space_group_name_H-M   'P 1'
#
loop_
_entity.id
_entity.type
_entity.pdbx_description
1 polymer ?
#
loop_
_entity_poly.entity_id
_entity_poly.type
_entity_poly.pdbx_seq_one_letter_code
_entity_poly.pdbx_strand_id
1 'polypeptide(L)'
;MPKKKSKRKPISAPNEDQRYEARNSRRNRMVKWASISIIIALVMSLLAAAISVAPSSAAARPFTSSESPTPCLPIDSDGDGQTNDIDSDIDGDDIVNGLDDDIDGDGTPNVSDTDPAATNCGADAELPLIQPEPETSESQTDTTWIGIIGVALLGFGYLVLRRFRRAKK
;
A
#
# COMPACT_ATOMS: atom_id res chain seq x y z
N MET A 1 -10.93 -28.64 86.99
CA MET A 1 -10.26 -27.67 86.07
C MET A 1 -11.32 -27.04 85.17
N PRO A 2 -11.50 -25.69 85.14
CA PRO A 2 -12.54 -25.06 84.33
C PRO A 2 -12.07 -24.84 82.89
N LYS A 3 -12.91 -25.17 81.91
CA LYS A 3 -12.62 -24.98 80.47
C LYS A 3 -12.81 -23.51 80.10
N LYS A 4 -11.75 -22.86 79.57
CA LYS A 4 -11.81 -21.49 79.02
C LYS A 4 -12.70 -21.48 77.77
N LYS A 5 -13.78 -20.71 77.79
CA LYS A 5 -14.62 -20.46 76.60
C LYS A 5 -13.94 -19.44 75.71
N SER A 6 -13.61 -19.83 74.48
CA SER A 6 -13.09 -18.96 73.42
C SER A 6 -14.16 -17.96 72.99
N LYS A 7 -13.90 -16.66 73.17
CA LYS A 7 -14.74 -15.58 72.60
C LYS A 7 -14.61 -15.62 71.07
N ARG A 8 -15.69 -16.00 70.38
CA ARG A 8 -15.80 -15.78 68.92
C ARG A 8 -15.72 -14.28 68.65
N LYS A 9 -14.82 -13.88 67.74
CA LYS A 9 -14.74 -12.51 67.24
C LYS A 9 -16.06 -12.18 66.50
N PRO A 10 -16.62 -10.97 66.66
CA PRO A 10 -17.79 -10.58 65.88
C PRO A 10 -17.37 -10.49 64.41
N ILE A 11 -18.14 -11.12 63.52
CA ILE A 11 -18.04 -10.90 62.09
C ILE A 11 -18.56 -9.48 61.86
N SER A 12 -17.65 -8.53 61.67
CA SER A 12 -18.02 -7.16 61.29
C SER A 12 -18.64 -7.23 59.90
N ALA A 13 -19.93 -6.90 59.78
CA ALA A 13 -20.54 -6.65 58.49
C ALA A 13 -19.70 -5.56 57.79
N PRO A 14 -19.26 -5.76 56.54
CA PRO A 14 -18.47 -4.77 55.83
C PRO A 14 -19.30 -3.50 55.71
N ASN A 15 -18.69 -2.38 56.10
CA ASN A 15 -19.31 -1.07 56.14
C ASN A 15 -19.79 -0.68 54.73
N GLU A 16 -20.81 0.16 54.62
CA GLU A 16 -21.46 0.49 53.34
C GLU A 16 -20.46 1.08 52.32
N ASP A 17 -19.48 1.83 52.81
CA ASP A 17 -18.35 2.35 52.04
C ASP A 17 -17.43 1.25 51.48
N GLN A 18 -17.16 0.19 52.26
CA GLN A 18 -16.36 -0.95 51.81
C GLN A 18 -17.09 -1.74 50.70
N ARG A 19 -18.43 -1.79 50.75
CA ARG A 19 -19.24 -2.37 49.66
C ARG A 19 -19.21 -1.49 48.42
N TYR A 20 -19.22 -0.17 48.59
CA TYR A 20 -19.13 0.80 47.51
C TYR A 20 -17.77 0.73 46.80
N GLU A 21 -16.67 0.69 47.55
CA GLU A 21 -15.31 0.56 47.03
C GLU A 21 -15.08 -0.77 46.30
N ALA A 22 -15.56 -1.89 46.86
CA ALA A 22 -15.43 -3.20 46.23
C ALA A 22 -16.21 -3.29 44.90
N ARG A 23 -17.44 -2.74 44.87
CA ARG A 23 -18.27 -2.65 43.65
C ARG A 23 -17.67 -1.69 42.63
N ASN A 24 -16.97 -0.65 43.08
CA ASN A 24 -16.26 0.28 42.21
C ASN A 24 -15.03 -0.38 41.56
N SER A 25 -14.23 -1.17 42.30
CA SER A 25 -13.05 -1.83 41.72
C SER A 25 -13.38 -2.91 40.68
N ARG A 26 -14.52 -3.59 40.82
CA ARG A 26 -15.02 -4.56 39.83
C ARG A 26 -15.57 -3.84 38.59
N ARG A 27 -16.33 -2.76 38.79
CA ARG A 27 -16.78 -1.89 37.69
C ARG A 27 -15.61 -1.28 36.94
N ASN A 28 -14.59 -0.78 37.61
CA ASN A 28 -13.42 -0.18 36.96
C ASN A 28 -12.61 -1.21 36.16
N ARG A 29 -12.56 -2.47 36.60
CA ARG A 29 -11.99 -3.55 35.80
C ARG A 29 -12.89 -3.86 34.59
N MET A 30 -14.19 -4.03 34.78
CA MET A 30 -15.13 -4.29 33.68
C MET A 30 -15.16 -3.15 32.65
N VAL A 31 -15.10 -1.89 33.09
CA VAL A 31 -15.04 -0.70 32.22
C VAL A 31 -13.73 -0.67 31.43
N LYS A 32 -12.58 -0.99 32.06
CA LYS A 32 -11.29 -1.10 31.35
C LYS A 32 -11.32 -2.20 30.28
N TRP A 33 -11.89 -3.36 30.58
CA TRP A 33 -12.02 -4.43 29.59
C TRP A 33 -13.01 -4.07 28.47
N ALA A 34 -14.11 -3.37 28.79
CA ALA A 34 -15.07 -2.89 27.80
C ALA A 34 -14.49 -1.80 26.88
N SER A 35 -13.66 -0.89 27.40
CA SER A 35 -12.99 0.11 26.55
C SER A 35 -11.96 -0.53 25.62
N ILE A 36 -11.22 -1.54 26.10
CA ILE A 36 -10.28 -2.29 25.27
C ILE A 36 -11.02 -3.04 24.15
N SER A 37 -12.17 -3.66 24.43
CA SER A 37 -12.96 -4.33 23.39
C SER A 37 -13.51 -3.35 22.34
N ILE A 38 -13.92 -2.15 22.75
CA ILE A 38 -14.37 -1.10 21.82
C ILE A 38 -13.22 -0.64 20.90
N ILE A 39 -12.03 -0.39 21.46
CA ILE A 39 -10.86 0.02 20.67
C ILE A 39 -10.46 -1.07 19.68
N ILE A 40 -10.41 -2.34 20.11
CA ILE A 40 -10.09 -3.47 19.24
C ILE A 40 -11.11 -3.59 18.10
N ALA A 41 -12.40 -3.43 18.38
CA ALA A 41 -13.44 -3.46 17.35
C ALA A 41 -13.28 -2.32 16.33
N LEU A 42 -12.96 -1.10 16.77
CA LEU A 42 -12.71 0.04 15.90
C LEU A 42 -11.47 -0.19 15.01
N VAL A 43 -10.39 -0.72 15.57
CA VAL A 43 -9.16 -1.04 14.81
C VAL A 43 -9.42 -2.15 13.78
N MET A 44 -10.11 -3.23 14.16
CA MET A 44 -10.44 -4.32 13.22
C MET A 44 -11.41 -3.86 12.12
N SER A 45 -12.35 -2.97 12.43
CA SER A 45 -13.23 -2.35 11.44
C SER A 45 -12.49 -1.45 10.46
N LEU A 46 -11.51 -0.67 10.93
CA LEU A 46 -10.61 0.14 10.09
C LEU A 46 -9.73 -0.73 9.19
N LEU A 47 -9.21 -1.84 9.72
CA LEU A 47 -8.38 -2.77 8.96
C LEU A 47 -9.18 -3.50 7.87
N ALA A 48 -10.44 -3.87 8.15
CA ALA A 48 -11.32 -4.48 7.15
C ALA A 48 -11.66 -3.53 5.99
N ALA A 49 -11.81 -2.22 6.28
CA ALA A 49 -12.02 -1.21 5.24
C ALA A 49 -10.80 -1.07 4.30
N ALA A 50 -9.57 -1.22 4.82
CA ALA A 50 -8.35 -1.14 4.02
C ALA A 50 -8.16 -2.30 3.03
N ILE A 51 -8.78 -3.47 3.27
CA ILE A 51 -8.66 -4.65 2.40
C ILE A 51 -9.81 -4.70 1.36
N SER A 52 -10.85 -3.87 1.51
CA SER A 52 -12.04 -3.87 0.64
C SER A 52 -11.89 -3.04 -0.65
N VAL A 53 -10.81 -2.26 -0.81
CA VAL A 53 -10.54 -1.58 -2.08
C VAL A 53 -9.78 -2.56 -2.98
N ALA A 54 -10.49 -3.55 -3.49
CA ALA A 54 -10.02 -4.23 -4.68
C ALA A 54 -10.02 -3.18 -5.81
N PRO A 55 -8.89 -2.95 -6.51
CA PRO A 55 -8.94 -2.17 -7.73
C PRO A 55 -9.92 -2.89 -8.66
N SER A 56 -10.90 -2.17 -9.18
CA SER A 56 -11.81 -2.66 -10.20
C SER A 56 -10.95 -3.20 -11.33
N SER A 57 -10.82 -4.52 -11.45
CA SER A 57 -10.25 -5.12 -12.64
C SER A 57 -11.28 -4.92 -13.74
N ALA A 58 -11.16 -3.80 -14.45
CA ALA A 58 -11.68 -3.69 -15.80
C ALA A 58 -11.12 -4.91 -16.55
N ALA A 59 -12.02 -5.71 -17.10
CA ALA A 59 -11.67 -6.89 -17.86
C ALA A 59 -10.95 -6.44 -19.15
N ALA A 60 -9.66 -6.13 -19.04
CA ALA A 60 -8.75 -6.14 -20.16
C ALA A 60 -8.72 -7.58 -20.64
N ARG A 61 -9.19 -7.79 -21.87
CA ARG A 61 -9.02 -9.03 -22.61
C ARG A 61 -7.54 -9.45 -22.50
N PRO A 62 -7.21 -10.73 -22.38
CA PRO A 62 -5.82 -11.15 -22.39
C PRO A 62 -5.28 -10.92 -23.79
N PHE A 63 -4.71 -9.74 -24.04
CA PHE A 63 -3.69 -9.59 -25.06
C PHE A 63 -2.49 -10.32 -24.49
N THR A 64 -2.17 -11.46 -25.11
CA THR A 64 -0.96 -12.21 -24.86
C THR A 64 0.24 -11.40 -25.31
N SER A 65 0.64 -10.37 -24.56
CA SER A 65 1.95 -9.73 -24.68
C SER A 65 2.92 -10.45 -23.75
N SER A 66 3.21 -11.69 -24.13
CA SER A 66 4.50 -12.31 -23.86
C SER A 66 5.42 -11.92 -25.02
N GLU A 67 5.79 -10.65 -25.09
CA GLU A 67 7.01 -10.29 -25.80
C GLU A 67 7.63 -9.10 -25.08
N SER A 68 8.95 -9.14 -24.97
CA SER A 68 9.83 -8.02 -24.66
C SER A 68 9.28 -6.72 -25.26
N PRO A 69 9.47 -5.51 -24.67
CA PRO A 69 9.06 -4.27 -25.32
C PRO A 69 9.67 -4.26 -26.72
N THR A 70 8.83 -4.53 -27.73
CA THR A 70 9.22 -4.44 -29.12
C THR A 70 9.49 -2.96 -29.32
N PRO A 71 10.73 -2.56 -29.63
CA PRO A 71 10.97 -1.16 -29.97
C PRO A 71 10.02 -0.82 -31.12
N CYS A 72 9.24 0.25 -30.96
CA CYS A 72 8.39 0.76 -32.03
C CYS A 72 9.24 0.87 -33.29
N LEU A 73 8.90 0.08 -34.30
CA LEU A 73 9.50 0.23 -35.61
C LEU A 73 9.09 1.61 -36.13
N PRO A 74 9.96 2.30 -36.89
CA PRO A 74 9.58 3.54 -37.54
C PRO A 74 8.35 3.30 -38.44
N ILE A 75 7.36 4.18 -38.34
CA ILE A 75 6.09 4.12 -39.05
C ILE A 75 6.20 4.94 -40.33
N ASP A 76 5.59 4.42 -41.38
CA ASP A 76 5.46 4.99 -42.72
C ASP A 76 3.99 4.76 -43.10
N SER A 77 3.17 5.80 -42.92
CA SER A 77 1.70 5.73 -42.99
C SER A 77 1.18 5.60 -44.43
N ASP A 78 1.76 6.35 -45.37
CA ASP A 78 1.35 6.36 -46.78
C ASP A 78 2.15 5.38 -47.66
N GLY A 79 3.29 4.87 -47.17
CA GLY A 79 4.14 3.91 -47.84
C GLY A 79 5.07 4.53 -48.88
N ASP A 80 5.38 5.83 -48.80
CA ASP A 80 6.28 6.52 -49.73
C ASP A 80 7.78 6.24 -49.45
N GLY A 81 8.08 5.60 -48.32
CA GLY A 81 9.42 5.22 -47.88
C GLY A 81 10.13 6.26 -47.02
N GLN A 82 9.46 7.36 -46.69
CA GLN A 82 9.79 8.27 -45.60
C GLN A 82 9.04 7.84 -44.35
N THR A 83 9.64 8.10 -43.20
CA THR A 83 9.01 7.78 -41.92
C THR A 83 8.29 9.02 -41.43
N ASN A 84 7.19 8.85 -40.69
CA ASN A 84 6.32 9.96 -40.27
C ASN A 84 7.08 11.10 -39.52
N ASP A 85 8.25 10.81 -38.91
CA ASP A 85 9.09 11.82 -38.25
C ASP A 85 9.83 12.77 -39.22
N ILE A 86 9.96 12.40 -40.49
CA ILE A 86 10.61 13.20 -41.54
C ILE A 86 9.70 13.50 -42.73
N ASP A 87 8.55 12.86 -42.81
CA ASP A 87 7.59 13.03 -43.89
C ASP A 87 6.84 14.37 -43.78
N SER A 88 6.60 15.00 -44.92
CA SER A 88 5.86 16.26 -45.05
C SER A 88 4.38 16.09 -45.37
N ASP A 89 3.95 14.88 -45.73
CA ASP A 89 2.60 14.51 -46.18
C ASP A 89 2.30 13.08 -45.70
N ILE A 90 1.99 12.94 -44.41
CA ILE A 90 2.01 11.64 -43.70
C ILE A 90 0.92 10.67 -44.17
N ASP A 91 -0.23 11.16 -44.60
CA ASP A 91 -1.34 10.32 -45.09
C ASP A 91 -1.40 10.24 -46.63
N GLY A 92 -0.57 11.03 -47.32
CA GLY A 92 -0.41 11.01 -48.77
C GLY A 92 -1.61 11.60 -49.52
N ASP A 93 -2.30 12.58 -48.94
CA ASP A 93 -3.48 13.23 -49.53
C ASP A 93 -3.17 14.46 -50.41
N ASP A 94 -1.87 14.76 -50.61
CA ASP A 94 -1.31 15.93 -51.29
C ASP A 94 -1.46 17.27 -50.50
N ILE A 95 -1.81 17.24 -49.22
CA ILE A 95 -1.86 18.37 -48.30
C ILE A 95 -0.70 18.27 -47.31
N VAL A 96 0.20 19.26 -47.33
CA VAL A 96 1.32 19.26 -46.37
C VAL A 96 0.82 19.31 -44.93
N ASN A 97 1.45 18.55 -44.02
CA ASN A 97 1.05 18.39 -42.61
C ASN A 97 0.74 19.71 -41.87
N GLY A 98 1.40 20.82 -42.25
CA GLY A 98 1.16 22.14 -41.64
C GLY A 98 -0.15 22.82 -42.03
N LEU A 99 -0.87 22.28 -43.01
CA LEU A 99 -2.16 22.77 -43.52
C LEU A 99 -3.28 21.73 -43.42
N ASP A 100 -2.93 20.51 -43.01
CA ASP A 100 -3.85 19.40 -42.89
C ASP A 100 -4.53 19.39 -41.50
N ASP A 101 -5.83 19.08 -41.50
CA ASP A 101 -6.67 18.97 -40.30
C ASP A 101 -6.67 17.53 -39.72
N ASP A 102 -6.16 16.53 -40.46
CA ASP A 102 -6.15 15.09 -40.13
C ASP A 102 -4.87 14.40 -40.66
N ILE A 103 -3.71 14.76 -40.08
CA ILE A 103 -2.37 14.51 -40.64
C ILE A 103 -2.05 13.03 -40.88
N ASP A 104 -2.63 12.10 -40.12
CA ASP A 104 -2.39 10.67 -40.26
C ASP A 104 -3.54 9.91 -40.95
N GLY A 105 -4.58 10.63 -41.39
CA GLY A 105 -5.70 10.11 -42.14
C GLY A 105 -6.57 9.10 -41.38
N ASP A 106 -6.53 9.10 -40.03
CA ASP A 106 -7.29 8.15 -39.21
C ASP A 106 -8.78 8.51 -39.09
N GLY A 107 -9.17 9.72 -39.53
CA GLY A 107 -10.52 10.26 -39.49
C GLY A 107 -10.83 11.07 -38.23
N THR A 108 -9.87 11.24 -37.33
CA THR A 108 -9.96 12.03 -36.10
C THR A 108 -9.19 13.33 -36.30
N PRO A 109 -9.86 14.49 -36.23
CA PRO A 109 -9.15 15.74 -36.48
C PRO A 109 -8.06 15.98 -35.43
N ASN A 110 -6.92 16.53 -35.85
CA ASN A 110 -5.70 16.79 -35.05
C ASN A 110 -5.98 17.40 -33.66
N VAL A 111 -7.03 18.22 -33.54
CA VAL A 111 -7.43 18.89 -32.29
C VAL A 111 -8.02 17.94 -31.24
N SER A 112 -8.52 16.78 -31.66
CA SER A 112 -9.14 15.74 -30.84
C SER A 112 -8.35 14.45 -30.84
N ASP A 113 -7.33 14.36 -31.70
CA ASP A 113 -6.44 13.23 -31.77
C ASP A 113 -5.31 13.34 -30.73
N THR A 114 -4.99 12.19 -30.14
CA THR A 114 -3.95 12.00 -29.13
C THR A 114 -2.60 11.66 -29.76
N ASP A 115 -2.57 11.19 -31.01
CA ASP A 115 -1.37 11.02 -31.82
C ASP A 115 -1.53 11.59 -33.24
N PRO A 116 -1.61 12.93 -33.41
CA PRO A 116 -1.87 13.60 -34.71
C PRO A 116 -0.85 13.36 -35.82
N ALA A 117 0.08 12.43 -35.69
CA ALA A 117 1.06 12.11 -36.72
C ALA A 117 1.37 10.60 -36.78
N ALA A 118 0.59 9.77 -36.08
CA ALA A 118 0.82 8.33 -35.94
C ALA A 118 2.29 7.96 -35.66
N THR A 119 2.99 8.75 -34.83
CA THR A 119 4.43 8.54 -34.57
C THR A 119 4.69 7.50 -33.48
N ASN A 120 3.64 7.14 -32.74
CA ASN A 120 3.70 6.11 -31.71
C ASN A 120 3.09 4.79 -32.23
N CYS A 121 3.21 3.71 -31.45
CA CYS A 121 2.81 2.35 -31.83
C CYS A 121 1.27 2.11 -31.98
N GLY A 122 0.51 3.06 -32.54
CA GLY A 122 -0.93 3.02 -32.83
C GLY A 122 -1.76 3.90 -31.89
N ALA A 123 -2.98 4.29 -32.30
CA ALA A 123 -3.89 5.18 -31.56
C ALA A 123 -4.23 4.76 -30.11
N ASP A 124 -3.94 3.50 -29.73
CA ASP A 124 -4.08 2.97 -28.36
C ASP A 124 -2.76 3.01 -27.56
N ALA A 125 -1.67 3.56 -28.12
CA ALA A 125 -0.42 3.72 -27.42
C ALA A 125 -0.68 4.65 -26.24
N GLU A 126 -0.52 4.10 -25.05
CA GLU A 126 -0.66 4.85 -23.82
C GLU A 126 0.23 6.08 -23.93
N LEU A 127 -0.42 7.26 -23.96
CA LEU A 127 0.23 8.57 -23.94
C LEU A 127 1.50 8.47 -23.13
N PRO A 128 2.64 9.04 -23.58
CA PRO A 128 3.77 9.23 -22.69
C PRO A 128 3.23 10.04 -21.52
N LEU A 129 2.90 9.36 -20.42
CA LEU A 129 2.61 10.01 -19.17
C LEU A 129 3.85 10.86 -18.97
N ILE A 130 3.68 12.17 -18.86
CA ILE A 130 4.67 12.99 -18.17
C ILE A 130 4.67 12.41 -16.76
N GLN A 131 5.42 11.32 -16.59
CA GLN A 131 5.73 10.77 -15.31
C GLN A 131 6.41 11.97 -14.66
N PRO A 132 5.85 12.56 -13.58
CA PRO A 132 6.70 13.37 -12.74
C PRO A 132 7.94 12.51 -12.51
N GLU A 133 9.11 13.08 -12.84
CA GLU A 133 10.45 12.49 -12.71
C GLU A 133 10.40 11.31 -11.76
N PRO A 134 10.85 10.10 -12.16
CA PRO A 134 10.69 8.91 -11.34
C PRO A 134 11.12 9.29 -9.94
N GLU A 135 10.15 9.46 -9.03
CA GLU A 135 10.47 9.76 -7.65
C GLU A 135 11.36 8.60 -7.30
N THR A 136 12.60 8.92 -6.96
CA THR A 136 13.61 7.99 -6.54
C THR A 136 13.02 7.22 -5.37
N SER A 137 12.27 6.17 -5.67
CA SER A 137 11.77 5.23 -4.70
C SER A 137 12.93 4.31 -4.41
N GLU A 138 13.99 4.91 -3.84
CA GLU A 138 14.94 4.22 -3.00
C GLU A 138 14.19 3.82 -1.72
N SER A 139 13.23 2.91 -1.84
CA SER A 139 13.01 1.94 -0.78
C SER A 139 13.76 0.66 -1.15
N GLN A 140 15.02 0.82 -1.58
CA GLN A 140 16.04 -0.16 -1.26
C GLN A 140 16.25 -0.05 0.26
N THR A 141 15.30 -0.56 1.03
CA THR A 141 15.57 -0.92 2.43
C THR A 141 16.48 -2.13 2.39
N ASP A 142 17.72 -1.83 2.06
CA ASP A 142 18.95 -2.55 2.31
C ASP A 142 18.72 -3.69 3.30
N THR A 143 18.63 -4.89 2.72
CA THR A 143 18.63 -6.18 3.42
C THR A 143 19.81 -6.31 4.40
N THR A 144 20.84 -5.47 4.25
CA THR A 144 21.97 -5.32 5.16
C THR A 144 21.58 -4.76 6.53
N TRP A 145 20.73 -3.73 6.64
CA TRP A 145 20.33 -3.15 7.93
C TRP A 145 19.40 -4.05 8.73
N ILE A 146 18.48 -4.77 8.07
CA ILE A 146 17.63 -5.78 8.71
C ILE A 146 18.49 -6.91 9.30
N GLY A 147 19.55 -7.32 8.58
CA GLY A 147 20.53 -8.29 9.07
C GLY A 147 21.31 -7.80 10.29
N ILE A 148 21.79 -6.54 10.27
CA ILE A 148 22.54 -5.94 11.39
C ILE A 148 21.68 -5.84 12.66
N ILE A 149 20.42 -5.41 12.53
CA ILE A 149 19.48 -5.32 13.66
C ILE A 149 19.21 -6.72 14.25
N GLY A 150 19.05 -7.73 13.39
CA GLY A 150 18.87 -9.12 13.83
C GLY A 150 20.06 -9.67 14.64
N VAL A 151 21.29 -9.42 14.19
CA VAL A 151 22.51 -9.86 14.90
C VAL A 151 22.70 -9.09 16.21
N ALA A 152 22.40 -7.79 16.24
CA ALA A 152 22.49 -6.97 17.45
C ALA A 152 21.52 -7.44 18.54
N LEU A 153 20.28 -7.78 18.19
CA LEU A 153 19.28 -8.30 19.14
C LEU A 153 19.67 -9.68 19.70
N LEU A 154 20.18 -10.58 18.86
CA LEU A 154 20.68 -11.89 19.31
C LEU A 154 21.90 -11.74 20.23
N GLY A 155 22.84 -10.86 19.89
CA GLY A 155 24.02 -10.56 20.71
C GLY A 155 23.66 -9.94 22.06
N PHE A 156 22.71 -8.99 22.09
CA PHE A 156 22.23 -8.38 23.32
C PHE A 156 21.50 -9.39 24.21
N GLY A 157 20.62 -10.22 23.64
CA GLY A 157 19.96 -11.31 24.34
C GLY A 157 20.96 -12.29 24.97
N TYR A 158 22.02 -12.64 24.25
CA TYR A 158 23.09 -13.49 24.77
C TYR A 158 23.88 -12.83 25.92
N LEU A 159 24.19 -11.53 25.82
CA LEU A 159 24.89 -10.79 26.87
C LEU A 159 24.09 -10.67 28.17
N VAL A 160 22.79 -10.41 28.07
CA VAL A 160 21.88 -10.37 29.24
C VAL A 160 21.79 -11.76 29.88
N LEU A 161 21.61 -12.81 29.08
CA LEU A 161 21.57 -14.19 29.59
C LEU A 161 22.90 -14.59 30.26
N ARG A 162 24.04 -14.18 29.69
CA ARG A 162 25.37 -14.39 30.27
C ARG A 162 25.57 -13.63 31.57
N ARG A 163 25.03 -12.41 31.71
CA ARG A 163 25.06 -11.60 32.95
C ARG A 163 24.28 -12.29 34.06
N PHE A 164 23.09 -12.79 33.77
CA PHE A 164 22.28 -13.55 34.74
C PHE A 164 22.91 -14.89 35.14
N ARG A 165 23.59 -15.59 34.21
CA ARG A 165 24.31 -16.83 34.54
C ARG A 165 25.53 -16.59 35.43
N ARG A 166 26.18 -15.41 35.33
CA ARG A 166 27.27 -15.02 36.23
C ARG A 166 26.81 -14.55 37.62
N ALA A 167 25.56 -14.11 37.75
CA ALA A 167 24.97 -13.69 39.03
C ALA A 167 24.48 -14.85 39.91
N LYS A 168 24.49 -16.09 39.39
CA LYS A 168 24.10 -17.32 40.10
C LYS A 168 25.29 -18.17 40.58
N LYS A 169 26.51 -17.64 40.52
CA LYS A 169 27.71 -18.27 41.07
C LYS A 169 28.29 -17.36 42.13
#